data_AF-A0A955LYD4-F1
#
_entry.id   AF-A0A955LYD4-F1
#
_cell.length_a   1.000
_cell.length_b   1.000
_cell.length_c   1.000
_cell.angle_alpha   90.00
_cell.angle_beta   90.00
_cell.angle_gamma   90.00
#
_symmetry.space_group_name_H-M   'P 1'
#
loop_
_entity.id
_entity.type
_entity.pdbx_description
1 polymer ?
#
loop_
_entity_poly.entity_id
_entity_poly.type
_entity_poly.pdbx_seq_one_letter_code
_entity_poly.pdbx_strand_id
1 'polypeptide(L)'
;MWIDFLARKIACDQDYIQMITPIEYLKEYKTNQIAVPADSSWGHKGYFEYWLNDSNNWIYRHLHQASFRMVGLTNRYKDTLKNAKPTSLFHRAINQAARELLLAESSDWPFIMRSGTMVPYAEKRVKTHISRFTRLYNDLMQENVDQNWLAEVEARDNIFKDIDCVKYYMDRKENNHNSKARNFRERV
;
A
#
# COMPACT_ATOMS: atom_id res chain seq x y z
N MET A 1 -30.60 -17.47 -2.46
CA MET A 1 -29.34 -17.03 -1.81
C MET A 1 -29.70 -16.26 -0.55
N TRP A 2 -29.06 -16.52 0.60
CA TRP A 2 -29.49 -16.01 1.92
C TRP A 2 -29.48 -14.47 2.02
N ILE A 3 -28.43 -13.80 1.53
CA ILE A 3 -28.31 -12.32 1.62
C ILE A 3 -29.45 -11.62 0.86
N ASP A 4 -29.78 -12.05 -0.35
CA ASP A 4 -30.88 -11.47 -1.14
C ASP A 4 -32.23 -11.67 -0.43
N PHE A 5 -32.46 -12.87 0.12
CA PHE A 5 -33.68 -13.14 0.88
C PHE A 5 -33.79 -12.26 2.13
N LEU A 6 -32.71 -12.11 2.90
CA LEU A 6 -32.65 -11.23 4.06
C LEU A 6 -32.93 -9.78 3.65
N ALA A 7 -32.28 -9.28 2.61
CA ALA A 7 -32.45 -7.94 2.10
C ALA A 7 -33.91 -7.65 1.70
N ARG A 8 -34.58 -8.60 1.03
CA ARG A 8 -36.00 -8.50 0.66
C ARG A 8 -36.91 -8.49 1.88
N LYS A 9 -36.66 -9.35 2.88
CA LYS A 9 -37.44 -9.37 4.12
C LYS A 9 -37.31 -8.07 4.90
N ILE A 10 -36.11 -7.50 4.96
CA ILE A 10 -35.89 -6.18 5.56
C ILE A 10 -36.62 -5.10 4.75
N ALA A 11 -36.62 -5.15 3.41
CA ALA A 11 -37.23 -4.10 2.61
C ALA A 11 -38.77 -4.15 2.53
N CYS A 12 -39.39 -5.34 2.59
CA CYS A 12 -40.81 -5.50 2.24
C CYS A 12 -41.72 -5.92 3.40
N ASP A 13 -41.19 -6.58 4.43
CA ASP A 13 -42.02 -7.26 5.42
C ASP A 13 -42.07 -6.50 6.76
N GLN A 14 -41.45 -5.32 6.83
CA GLN A 14 -41.29 -4.53 8.06
C GLN A 14 -40.80 -3.09 7.82
N ASP A 15 -40.98 -2.21 8.82
CA ASP A 15 -40.61 -0.77 8.77
C ASP A 15 -39.71 -0.29 9.95
N TYR A 16 -39.14 -1.20 10.73
CA TYR A 16 -38.31 -0.93 11.92
C TYR A 16 -36.79 -0.94 11.66
N ILE A 17 -36.29 -1.64 10.63
CA ILE A 17 -34.86 -1.72 10.29
C ILE A 17 -34.66 -1.24 8.85
N GLN A 18 -33.68 -0.37 8.62
CA GLN A 18 -33.34 0.10 7.28
C GLN A 18 -31.91 -0.31 6.90
N MET A 19 -31.72 -0.79 5.67
CA MET A 19 -30.40 -0.95 5.09
C MET A 19 -29.96 0.39 4.50
N ILE A 20 -28.88 0.94 5.05
CA ILE A 20 -28.27 2.18 4.58
C ILE A 20 -26.77 1.99 4.39
N THR A 21 -26.18 2.85 3.60
CA THR A 21 -24.73 2.94 3.45
C THR A 21 -24.10 3.68 4.64
N PRO A 22 -22.81 3.45 4.94
CA PRO A 22 -22.11 4.21 5.98
C PRO A 22 -22.14 5.74 5.74
N ILE A 23 -22.17 6.18 4.48
CA ILE A 23 -22.22 7.60 4.13
C ILE A 23 -23.59 8.21 4.45
N GLU A 24 -24.68 7.48 4.21
CA GLU A 24 -26.04 7.92 4.59
C GLU A 24 -26.16 8.02 6.11
N TYR A 25 -25.65 7.02 6.84
CA TYR A 25 -25.61 7.06 8.30
C TYR A 25 -24.92 8.32 8.82
N LEU A 26 -23.72 8.65 8.32
CA LEU A 26 -22.99 9.84 8.77
C LEU A 26 -23.68 11.17 8.38
N LYS A 27 -24.47 11.20 7.30
CA LYS A 27 -25.26 12.38 6.89
C LYS A 27 -26.46 12.60 7.82
N GLU A 28 -27.10 11.51 8.23
CA GLU A 28 -28.27 11.52 9.11
C GLU A 28 -27.87 11.79 10.56
N TYR A 29 -26.84 11.09 11.05
CA TYR A 29 -26.34 11.17 12.43
C TYR A 29 -25.04 11.99 12.51
N LYS A 30 -25.20 13.31 12.56
CA LYS A 30 -24.07 14.26 12.54
C LYS A 30 -23.25 14.28 13.84
N THR A 31 -23.87 13.93 14.97
CA THR A 31 -23.21 13.91 16.28
C THR A 31 -22.66 12.51 16.55
N ASN A 32 -21.35 12.39 16.59
CA ASN A 32 -20.65 11.11 16.78
C ASN A 32 -19.79 11.14 18.04
N GLN A 33 -19.67 10.02 18.72
CA GLN A 33 -18.77 9.90 19.87
C GLN A 33 -17.32 10.05 19.41
N ILE A 34 -16.56 10.89 20.13
CA ILE A 34 -15.12 11.01 19.93
C ILE A 34 -14.44 9.93 20.77
N ALA A 35 -13.61 9.11 20.11
CA ALA A 35 -12.84 8.06 20.76
C ALA A 35 -11.43 7.99 20.15
N VAL A 36 -10.49 7.44 20.91
CA VAL A 36 -9.14 7.10 20.44
C VAL A 36 -9.04 5.58 20.40
N PRO A 37 -9.09 4.95 19.22
CA PRO A 37 -8.93 3.50 19.10
C PRO A 37 -7.54 3.05 19.59
N ALA A 38 -7.49 1.89 20.24
CA ALA A 38 -6.22 1.22 20.52
C ALA A 38 -5.69 0.50 19.28
N ASP A 39 -4.37 0.32 19.21
CA ASP A 39 -3.72 -0.47 18.16
C ASP A 39 -4.29 -1.89 18.14
N SER A 40 -4.95 -2.23 17.03
CA SER A 40 -5.67 -3.49 16.90
C SER A 40 -5.84 -3.88 15.44
N SER A 41 -6.22 -5.14 15.23
CA SER A 41 -6.68 -5.66 13.95
C SER A 41 -7.91 -6.53 14.16
N TRP A 42 -8.62 -6.85 13.07
CA TRP A 42 -9.66 -7.88 13.08
C TRP A 42 -9.11 -9.32 12.96
N GLY A 43 -7.80 -9.50 13.07
CA GLY A 43 -7.11 -10.78 12.95
C GLY A 43 -7.04 -11.57 14.26
N HIS A 44 -6.18 -12.58 14.29
CA HIS A 44 -6.01 -13.44 15.45
C HIS A 44 -5.64 -12.63 16.71
N LYS A 45 -6.42 -12.83 17.78
CA LYS A 45 -6.30 -12.14 19.09
C LYS A 45 -6.39 -10.61 19.04
N GLY A 46 -6.84 -10.02 17.93
CA GLY A 46 -7.05 -8.58 17.85
C GLY A 46 -5.80 -7.73 17.65
N TYR A 47 -4.62 -8.33 17.39
CA TYR A 47 -3.35 -7.62 17.21
C TYR A 47 -2.66 -7.99 15.89
N PHE A 48 -1.36 -7.77 15.77
CA PHE A 48 -0.59 -7.94 14.53
C PHE A 48 0.09 -9.31 14.40
N GLU A 49 -0.09 -10.23 15.36
CA GLU A 49 0.57 -11.55 15.39
C GLU A 49 0.38 -12.36 14.09
N TYR A 50 -0.72 -12.15 13.37
CA TYR A 50 -0.94 -12.86 12.11
C TYR A 50 -0.01 -12.39 10.99
N TRP A 51 0.43 -11.13 11.03
CA TRP A 51 1.29 -10.51 10.03
C TRP A 51 2.75 -10.42 10.48
N LEU A 52 3.02 -10.41 11.78
CA LEU A 52 4.37 -10.37 12.35
C LEU A 52 4.57 -11.48 13.39
N ASN A 53 5.26 -12.54 12.97
CA ASN A 53 5.66 -13.67 13.82
C ASN A 53 6.83 -14.44 13.18
N ASP A 54 7.26 -15.54 13.79
CA ASP A 54 8.43 -16.32 13.33
C ASP A 54 8.33 -16.88 11.91
N SER A 55 7.12 -17.11 11.37
CA SER A 55 6.95 -17.65 10.02
C SER A 55 7.13 -16.60 8.92
N ASN A 56 7.03 -15.30 9.25
CA ASN A 56 6.99 -14.23 8.25
C ASN A 56 7.86 -13.01 8.59
N ASN A 57 8.45 -12.92 9.79
CA ASN A 57 9.25 -11.76 10.23
C ASN A 57 10.41 -11.41 9.28
N TRP A 58 10.94 -12.41 8.56
CA TRP A 58 12.09 -12.27 7.67
C TRP A 58 11.82 -11.34 6.49
N ILE A 59 10.55 -11.12 6.10
CA ILE A 59 10.21 -10.25 4.95
C ILE A 59 10.49 -8.78 5.27
N TYR A 60 10.29 -8.35 6.52
CA TYR A 60 10.22 -6.94 6.88
C TYR A 60 11.53 -6.19 6.69
N ARG A 61 12.68 -6.83 6.95
CA ARG A 61 13.99 -6.23 6.66
C ARG A 61 14.15 -5.90 5.16
N HIS A 62 13.60 -6.74 4.29
CA HIS A 62 13.68 -6.56 2.84
C HIS A 62 12.70 -5.48 2.38
N LEU A 63 11.48 -5.50 2.91
CA LEU A 63 10.48 -4.47 2.64
C LEU A 63 10.98 -3.10 3.08
N HIS A 64 11.41 -2.95 4.35
CA HIS A 64 11.93 -1.68 4.85
C HIS A 64 13.10 -1.15 4.02
N GLN A 65 14.06 -2.02 3.67
CA GLN A 65 15.19 -1.62 2.83
C GLN A 65 14.75 -1.17 1.43
N ALA A 66 13.76 -1.83 0.84
CA ALA A 66 13.19 -1.45 -0.44
C ALA A 66 12.43 -0.13 -0.35
N SER A 67 11.61 0.08 0.68
CA SER A 67 10.90 1.35 0.91
C SER A 67 11.87 2.52 1.10
N PHE A 68 12.97 2.34 1.86
CA PHE A 68 14.01 3.35 1.99
C PHE A 68 14.69 3.67 0.65
N ARG A 69 14.99 2.64 -0.15
CA ARG A 69 15.56 2.83 -1.49
C ARG A 69 14.61 3.54 -2.43
N MET A 70 13.31 3.27 -2.35
CA MET A 70 12.28 3.94 -3.16
C MET A 70 12.17 5.43 -2.81
N VAL A 71 12.19 5.75 -1.52
CA VAL A 71 12.28 7.15 -1.05
C VAL A 71 13.58 7.81 -1.52
N GLY A 72 14.70 7.08 -1.47
CA GLY A 72 15.99 7.56 -1.98
C GLY A 72 15.98 7.88 -3.48
N LEU A 73 15.45 6.96 -4.30
CA LEU A 73 15.30 7.11 -5.75
C LEU A 73 14.50 8.37 -6.10
N THR A 74 13.32 8.52 -5.49
CA THR A 74 12.40 9.62 -5.78
C THR A 74 12.95 10.97 -5.34
N ASN A 75 13.68 11.03 -4.23
CA ASN A 75 14.37 12.25 -3.81
C ASN A 75 15.56 12.59 -4.71
N ARG A 76 16.37 11.59 -5.08
CA ARG A 76 17.58 11.79 -5.90
C ARG A 76 17.26 12.30 -7.29
N TYR A 77 16.24 11.72 -7.93
CA TYR A 77 15.87 12.05 -9.31
C TYR A 77 14.68 13.00 -9.38
N LYS A 78 14.46 13.80 -8.32
CA LYS A 78 13.29 14.65 -8.19
C LYS A 78 13.11 15.58 -9.39
N ASP A 79 14.18 16.28 -9.74
CA ASP A 79 14.14 17.29 -10.80
C ASP A 79 14.10 16.64 -12.20
N THR A 80 14.77 15.51 -12.37
CA THR A 80 14.69 14.71 -13.60
C THR A 80 13.26 14.26 -13.85
N LEU A 81 12.59 13.74 -12.83
CA LEU A 81 11.22 13.22 -12.92
C LEU A 81 10.18 14.31 -13.18
N LYS A 82 10.35 15.50 -12.60
CA LYS A 82 9.46 16.65 -12.86
C LYS A 82 9.49 17.11 -14.31
N ASN A 83 10.66 17.03 -14.96
CA ASN A 83 10.87 17.52 -16.32
C ASN A 83 10.80 16.41 -17.37
N ALA A 84 10.87 15.15 -16.96
CA ALA A 84 10.83 14.00 -17.86
C ALA A 84 9.42 13.75 -18.39
N LYS A 85 9.33 13.34 -19.66
CA LYS A 85 8.08 12.81 -20.20
C LYS A 85 7.71 11.53 -19.44
N PRO A 86 6.42 11.31 -19.09
CA PRO A 86 5.97 10.09 -18.42
C PRO A 86 6.31 8.79 -19.16
N THR A 87 6.52 8.88 -20.48
CA THR A 87 6.88 7.76 -21.36
C THR A 87 8.38 7.46 -21.43
N SER A 88 9.22 8.28 -20.80
CA SER A 88 10.66 8.03 -20.77
C SER A 88 10.99 6.72 -20.08
N LEU A 89 12.04 6.05 -20.56
CA LEU A 89 12.49 4.77 -20.01
C LEU A 89 12.74 4.85 -18.49
N PHE A 90 13.34 5.96 -18.06
CA PHE A 90 13.64 6.24 -16.67
C PHE A 90 12.37 6.37 -15.80
N HIS A 91 11.38 7.12 -16.26
CA HIS A 91 10.12 7.31 -15.54
C HIS A 91 9.33 5.99 -15.44
N ARG A 92 9.29 5.23 -16.53
CA ARG A 92 8.72 3.87 -16.56
C ARG A 92 9.37 2.93 -15.56
N ALA A 93 10.70 2.89 -15.52
CA ALA A 93 11.44 2.04 -14.59
C ALA A 93 11.18 2.40 -13.12
N ILE A 94 11.09 3.68 -12.77
CA ILE A 94 10.75 4.12 -11.40
C ILE A 94 9.32 3.72 -11.04
N ASN A 95 8.37 3.91 -11.96
CA ASN A 95 6.99 3.49 -11.74
C ASN A 95 6.88 1.97 -11.58
N GLN A 96 7.61 1.20 -12.39
CA GLN A 96 7.63 -0.26 -12.22
C GLN A 96 8.28 -0.66 -10.89
N ALA A 97 9.36 0.01 -10.46
CA ALA A 97 9.95 -0.25 -9.16
C ALA A 97 8.93 -0.05 -8.03
N ALA A 98 8.13 1.01 -8.07
CA ALA A 98 7.07 1.19 -7.07
C ALA A 98 6.00 0.11 -7.12
N ARG A 99 5.60 -0.36 -8.31
CA ARG A 99 4.64 -1.48 -8.43
C ARG A 99 5.21 -2.75 -7.81
N GLU A 100 6.48 -3.07 -8.06
CA GLU A 100 7.14 -4.21 -7.43
C GLU A 100 7.16 -4.07 -5.90
N LEU A 101 7.42 -2.88 -5.37
CA LEU A 101 7.38 -2.63 -3.93
C LEU A 101 5.95 -2.81 -3.37
N LEU A 102 4.94 -2.22 -3.99
CA LEU A 102 3.53 -2.35 -3.56
C LEU A 102 3.06 -3.80 -3.60
N LEU A 103 3.45 -4.54 -4.64
CA LEU A 103 3.15 -5.97 -4.74
C LEU A 103 3.86 -6.76 -3.66
N ALA A 104 5.11 -6.41 -3.30
CA ALA A 104 5.84 -7.04 -2.20
C ALA A 104 5.23 -6.71 -0.82
N GLU A 105 4.65 -5.51 -0.65
CA GLU A 105 4.04 -5.02 0.60
C GLU A 105 2.62 -5.55 0.85
N SER A 106 2.05 -6.38 -0.04
CA SER A 106 0.73 -6.96 0.20
C SER A 106 0.70 -7.77 1.51
N SER A 107 -0.30 -7.48 2.34
CA SER A 107 -0.55 -8.18 3.61
C SER A 107 -0.96 -9.64 3.42
N ASP A 108 -1.33 -10.03 2.19
CA ASP A 108 -1.68 -11.41 1.87
C ASP A 108 -0.48 -12.36 2.05
N TRP A 109 0.74 -11.90 1.77
CA TRP A 109 1.92 -12.77 1.87
C TRP A 109 2.20 -13.27 3.28
N PRO A 110 2.38 -12.39 4.29
CA PRO A 110 2.55 -12.85 5.67
C PRO A 110 1.30 -13.59 6.19
N PHE A 111 0.10 -13.25 5.70
CA PHE A 111 -1.14 -13.98 6.04
C PHE A 111 -1.09 -15.42 5.54
N ILE A 112 -0.77 -15.66 4.26
CA ILE A 112 -0.66 -17.01 3.66
C ILE A 112 0.46 -17.81 4.34
N MET A 113 1.58 -17.16 4.65
CA MET A 113 2.68 -17.80 5.40
C MET A 113 2.20 -18.27 6.77
N ARG A 114 1.43 -17.44 7.50
CA ARG A 114 0.90 -17.77 8.82
C ARG A 114 -0.23 -18.79 8.76
N SER A 115 -1.10 -18.74 7.76
CA SER A 115 -2.22 -19.67 7.59
C SER A 115 -1.78 -21.06 7.14
N GLY A 116 -0.54 -21.21 6.64
CA GLY A 116 0.04 -22.49 6.26
C GLY A 116 -0.50 -23.08 4.95
N THR A 117 -1.22 -22.31 4.13
CA THR A 117 -1.94 -22.84 2.95
C THR A 117 -0.99 -23.02 1.75
N MET A 118 -0.50 -21.92 1.19
CA MET A 118 0.36 -21.89 0.01
C MET A 118 1.69 -21.19 0.31
N VAL A 119 2.35 -21.59 1.40
CA VAL A 119 3.57 -20.93 1.92
C VAL A 119 4.67 -20.79 0.86
N PRO A 120 5.06 -21.85 0.09
CA PRO A 120 6.11 -21.71 -0.92
C PRO A 120 5.77 -20.70 -2.01
N TYR A 121 4.48 -20.55 -2.33
CA TYR A 121 4.01 -19.55 -3.28
C TYR A 121 4.16 -18.14 -2.73
N ALA A 122 3.71 -17.88 -1.49
CA ALA A 122 3.84 -16.57 -0.86
C ALA A 122 5.31 -16.14 -0.73
N GLU A 123 6.19 -17.04 -0.30
CA GLU A 123 7.62 -16.75 -0.24
C GLU A 123 8.21 -16.42 -1.62
N LYS A 124 7.86 -17.21 -2.64
CA LYS A 124 8.31 -16.98 -4.01
C LYS A 124 7.86 -15.62 -4.52
N ARG A 125 6.62 -15.21 -4.23
CA ARG A 125 6.08 -13.90 -4.64
C ARG A 125 6.85 -12.75 -4.01
N VAL A 126 7.04 -12.75 -2.69
CA VAL A 126 7.82 -11.72 -1.99
C VAL A 126 9.25 -11.65 -2.53
N LYS A 127 9.94 -12.80 -2.62
CA LYS A 127 11.32 -12.88 -3.12
C LYS A 127 11.43 -12.36 -4.56
N THR A 128 10.44 -12.67 -5.40
CA THR A 128 10.40 -12.25 -6.82
C THR A 128 10.24 -10.74 -6.94
N HIS A 129 9.26 -10.15 -6.25
CA HIS A 129 9.00 -8.71 -6.31
C HIS A 129 10.16 -7.90 -5.70
N ILE A 130 10.74 -8.35 -4.58
CA ILE A 130 11.95 -7.73 -4.01
C ILE A 130 13.15 -7.82 -4.95
N SER A 131 13.33 -8.96 -5.64
CA SER A 131 14.42 -9.14 -6.60
C SER A 131 14.26 -8.21 -7.81
N ARG A 132 13.07 -8.13 -8.39
CA ARG A 132 12.74 -7.22 -9.50
C ARG A 132 12.93 -5.76 -9.10
N PHE A 133 12.40 -5.37 -7.93
CA PHE A 133 12.64 -4.04 -7.36
C PHE A 133 14.13 -3.74 -7.24
N THR A 134 14.91 -4.67 -6.68
CA THR A 134 16.35 -4.48 -6.45
C THR A 134 17.11 -4.35 -7.75
N ARG A 135 16.75 -5.13 -8.78
CA ARG A 135 17.32 -4.98 -10.13
C ARG A 135 17.01 -3.61 -10.71
N LEU A 136 15.74 -3.20 -10.72
CA LEU A 136 15.33 -1.88 -11.21
C LEU A 136 16.06 -0.75 -10.47
N TYR A 137 16.18 -0.85 -9.15
CA TYR A 137 16.95 0.10 -8.34
C TYR A 137 18.41 0.20 -8.79
N ASN A 138 19.09 -0.93 -8.99
CA ASN A 138 20.48 -0.95 -9.43
C ASN A 138 20.64 -0.39 -10.85
N ASP A 139 19.76 -0.80 -11.77
CA ASP A 139 19.75 -0.33 -13.17
C ASP A 139 19.53 1.18 -13.23
N LEU A 140 18.65 1.73 -12.39
CA LEU A 140 18.42 3.17 -12.24
C LEU A 140 19.64 3.90 -11.67
N MET A 141 20.28 3.35 -10.63
CA MET A 141 21.48 3.93 -10.03
C MET A 141 22.68 3.97 -11.00
N GLN A 142 22.76 3.00 -11.92
CA GLN A 142 23.80 2.89 -12.93
C GLN A 142 23.43 3.56 -14.26
N GLU A 143 22.22 4.13 -14.36
CA GLU A 143 21.67 4.73 -15.58
C GLU A 143 21.68 3.78 -16.79
N ASN A 144 21.56 2.47 -16.54
CA ASN A 144 21.63 1.41 -17.55
C ASN A 144 20.41 0.50 -17.46
N VAL A 145 19.23 1.08 -17.70
CA VAL A 145 17.96 0.35 -17.67
C VAL A 145 17.82 -0.53 -18.91
N ASP A 146 17.66 -1.83 -18.70
CA ASP A 146 17.32 -2.79 -19.75
C ASP A 146 15.85 -2.60 -20.17
N GLN A 147 15.66 -1.98 -21.34
CA GLN A 147 14.34 -1.68 -21.89
C GLN A 147 13.52 -2.94 -22.20
N ASN A 148 14.15 -4.02 -22.66
CA ASN A 148 13.44 -5.25 -23.03
C ASN A 148 12.95 -5.96 -21.79
N TRP A 149 13.82 -6.10 -20.80
CA TRP A 149 13.44 -6.71 -19.53
C TRP A 149 12.41 -5.87 -18.77
N LEU A 150 12.52 -4.54 -18.78
CA LEU A 150 11.51 -3.67 -18.18
C LEU A 150 10.14 -3.91 -18.81
N ALA A 151 10.05 -4.00 -20.15
CA ALA A 151 8.80 -4.26 -20.84
C ALA A 151 8.18 -5.62 -20.47
N GLU A 152 9.01 -6.65 -20.28
CA GLU A 152 8.53 -7.96 -19.79
C GLU A 152 7.95 -7.89 -18.38
N VAL A 153 8.60 -7.15 -17.47
CA VAL A 153 8.12 -6.96 -16.10
C VAL A 153 6.84 -6.13 -16.09
N GLU A 154 6.79 -5.03 -16.84
CA GLU A 154 5.60 -4.20 -17.00
C GLU A 154 4.41 -4.98 -17.58
N ALA A 155 4.65 -5.94 -18.49
CA ALA A 155 3.59 -6.79 -19.02
C ALA A 155 3.04 -7.78 -17.98
N ARG A 156 3.91 -8.31 -17.12
CA ARG A 156 3.55 -9.28 -16.07
C ARG A 156 2.87 -8.62 -14.87
N ASP A 157 3.44 -7.51 -14.39
CA ASP A 157 3.07 -6.82 -13.16
C ASP A 157 2.48 -5.44 -13.48
N ASN A 158 1.35 -5.44 -14.21
CA ASN A 158 0.74 -4.27 -14.84
C ASN A 158 -0.36 -3.57 -14.01
N ILE A 159 -0.45 -3.88 -12.71
CA ILE A 159 -1.42 -3.23 -11.81
C ILE A 159 -1.06 -1.75 -11.64
N PHE A 160 -2.07 -0.87 -11.50
CA PHE A 160 -1.88 0.57 -11.43
C PHE A 160 -1.12 1.13 -12.65
N LYS A 161 -1.71 0.97 -13.84
CA LYS A 161 -1.13 1.45 -15.10
C LYS A 161 -0.76 2.94 -15.05
N ASP A 162 -1.60 3.72 -14.38
CA ASP A 162 -1.45 5.17 -14.24
C ASP A 162 -0.72 5.59 -12.95
N ILE A 163 0.01 4.68 -12.30
CA ILE A 163 0.80 5.03 -11.12
C ILE A 163 1.78 6.16 -11.46
N ASP A 164 1.80 7.17 -10.61
CA ASP A 164 2.74 8.27 -10.68
C ASP A 164 3.46 8.39 -9.34
N CYS A 165 4.65 7.80 -9.27
CA CYS A 165 5.46 7.78 -8.06
C CYS A 165 6.03 9.16 -7.72
N VAL A 166 6.24 9.98 -8.74
CA VAL A 166 6.73 11.35 -8.63
C VAL A 166 5.75 12.13 -7.76
N LYS A 167 4.46 12.09 -8.12
CA LYS A 167 3.41 12.78 -7.38
C LYS A 167 3.32 12.29 -5.93
N TYR A 168 3.32 10.98 -5.69
CA TYR A 168 3.12 10.43 -4.35
C TYR A 168 4.28 10.72 -3.38
N TYR A 169 5.53 10.59 -3.83
CA TYR A 169 6.70 10.76 -2.97
C TYR A 169 7.17 12.22 -2.85
N MET A 170 6.88 13.08 -3.85
CA MET A 170 7.33 14.48 -3.82
C MET A 170 6.44 15.41 -2.98
N ASP A 171 5.15 15.12 -2.89
CA ASP A 171 4.16 15.97 -2.24
C ASP A 171 4.28 15.95 -0.69
N ARG A 172 4.96 14.93 -0.13
CA ARG A 172 5.14 14.81 1.32
C ARG A 172 6.07 15.85 1.94
N LYS A 173 6.88 16.59 1.17
CA LYS A 173 7.79 17.63 1.73
C LYS A 173 7.14 19.02 1.85
N GLU A 174 6.05 19.31 1.15
CA GLU A 174 5.40 20.63 1.28
C GLU A 174 4.43 20.68 2.47
N ASN A 175 3.97 19.53 2.98
CA ASN A 175 3.01 19.47 4.09
C ASN A 175 3.62 19.27 5.49
N ASN A 176 4.94 19.34 5.65
CA ASN A 176 5.58 18.96 6.92
C ASN A 176 6.48 20.03 7.58
N HIS A 177 6.29 21.31 7.29
CA HIS A 177 6.77 22.42 8.13
C HIS A 177 5.64 23.45 8.32
N ASN A 178 5.30 23.77 9.57
CA ASN A 178 4.26 24.71 10.05
C ASN A 178 2.78 24.26 10.05
N SER A 179 2.40 23.50 11.08
CA SER A 179 1.28 23.82 11.99
C SER A 179 0.82 22.54 12.71
N LYS A 180 1.10 22.45 14.02
CA LYS A 180 0.32 21.71 15.06
C LYS A 180 1.16 21.26 16.27
N ALA A 181 2.49 21.36 16.25
CA ALA A 181 3.31 21.05 17.42
C ALA A 181 3.40 22.18 18.48
N ARG A 182 2.82 23.36 18.23
CA ARG A 182 2.98 24.54 19.11
C ARG A 182 1.82 24.78 20.11
N ASN A 183 0.69 24.08 20.00
CA ASN A 183 -0.51 24.40 20.79
C ASN A 183 -0.83 23.43 21.95
N PHE A 184 0.06 22.49 22.29
CA PHE A 184 -0.18 21.54 23.39
C PHE A 184 0.61 21.84 24.68
N ARG A 185 1.41 22.92 24.71
CA ARG A 185 2.22 23.29 25.89
C ARG A 185 1.71 24.48 26.70
N GLU A 186 0.54 25.03 26.37
CA GLU A 186 -0.02 26.21 27.07
C GLU A 186 -1.38 25.95 27.75
N ARG A 187 -1.75 24.68 27.99
CA ARG A 187 -2.92 24.34 28.82
C ARG A 187 -2.58 23.18 29.76
N VAL A 188 -1.78 23.49 30.78
CA VAL A 188 -1.77 22.80 32.08
C VAL A 188 -1.92 23.87 33.14
#